data_AF-A0A265Q751-F1
#
_entry.id   AF-A0A265Q751-F1
#
_cell.length_a   1.000
_cell.length_b   1.000
_cell.length_c   1.000
_cell.angle_alpha   90.00
_cell.angle_beta   90.00
_cell.angle_gamma   90.00
#
_symmetry.space_group_name_H-M   'P 1'
#
loop_
_entity.id
_entity.type
_entity.pdbx_description
1 polymer ?
#
loop_
_entity_poly.entity_id
_entity_poly.type
_entity_poly.pdbx_seq_one_letter_code
_entity_poly.pdbx_strand_id
1 'polypeptide(L)'
;MDAICTEFQKNYASVNLDFQEKDAKGYDYIMILIYLEELKKGYKAKRVNKTTKKRTTVTYSRIGSKEELEGYMKLLQDKIQEFNEKWDCDLQLEKGE
;
A
#
# COMPACT_ATOMS: atom_id res chain seq x y z
N MET A 1 17.17 -0.96 -26.10
CA MET A 1 17.26 -1.15 -24.65
C MET A 1 16.00 -0.56 -24.06
N ASP A 2 15.05 -1.39 -23.68
CA ASP A 2 13.88 -0.94 -22.93
C ASP A 2 14.32 -0.49 -21.53
N ALA A 3 13.99 0.74 -21.16
CA ALA A 3 14.27 1.24 -19.83
C ALA A 3 13.39 0.49 -18.82
N ILE A 4 14.00 -0.38 -18.01
CA ILE A 4 13.30 -1.00 -16.88
C ILE A 4 13.15 0.04 -15.78
N CYS A 5 11.92 0.43 -15.48
CA CYS A 5 11.64 1.26 -14.31
C CYS A 5 11.91 0.43 -13.04
N THR A 6 12.93 0.81 -12.28
CA THR A 6 13.33 0.13 -11.04
C THR A 6 12.60 0.69 -9.83
N GLU A 7 12.33 2.00 -9.83
CA GLU A 7 11.65 2.71 -8.77
C GLU A 7 10.88 3.91 -9.35
N PHE A 8 9.69 4.19 -8.81
CA PHE A 8 8.93 5.39 -9.14
C PHE A 8 8.16 5.91 -7.93
N GLN A 9 7.72 7.17 -8.01
CA GLN A 9 6.92 7.79 -6.97
C GLN A 9 5.52 8.11 -7.48
N LYS A 10 4.53 7.92 -6.61
CA LYS A 10 3.13 8.28 -6.87
C LYS A 10 2.58 9.12 -5.73
N ASN A 11 1.76 10.10 -6.10
CA ASN A 11 1.16 11.05 -5.17
C ASN A 11 -0.35 10.78 -5.07
N TYR A 12 -0.83 10.63 -3.84
CA TYR A 12 -2.24 10.47 -3.52
C TYR A 12 -2.71 11.76 -2.84
N ALA A 13 -3.23 12.70 -3.62
CA ALA A 13 -3.68 13.99 -3.10
C ALA A 13 -4.87 13.85 -2.14
N SER A 14 -5.78 12.92 -2.44
CA SER A 14 -6.97 12.64 -1.63
C SER A 14 -6.68 11.86 -0.35
N VAL A 15 -5.48 11.27 -0.24
CA VAL A 15 -5.02 10.60 0.97
C VAL A 15 -4.14 11.60 1.70
N ASN A 16 -4.72 12.32 2.65
CA ASN A 16 -4.06 13.41 3.36
C ASN A 16 -4.53 13.44 4.82
N LEU A 17 -3.95 14.33 5.63
CA LEU A 17 -4.31 14.43 7.05
C LEU A 17 -5.78 14.79 7.26
N ASP A 18 -6.36 15.67 6.44
CA ASP A 18 -7.77 16.04 6.56
C ASP A 18 -8.69 14.84 6.32
N PHE A 19 -8.32 13.95 5.39
CA PHE A 19 -9.04 12.69 5.18
C PHE A 19 -8.87 11.74 6.36
N GLN A 20 -7.64 11.61 6.90
CA GLN A 20 -7.36 10.80 8.08
C GLN A 20 -8.16 11.25 9.31
N GLU A 21 -8.30 12.57 9.51
CA GLU A 21 -9.07 13.14 10.61
C GLU A 21 -10.58 12.94 10.45
N LYS A 22 -11.09 13.04 9.21
CA LYS A 22 -12.52 12.88 8.92
C LYS A 22 -12.98 11.43 8.90
N ASP A 23 -12.14 10.53 8.40
CA ASP A 23 -12.43 9.11 8.26
C ASP A 23 -11.15 8.28 8.46
N ALA A 24 -10.81 8.07 9.72
CA ALA A 24 -9.62 7.30 10.10
C ALA A 24 -9.68 5.84 9.61
N LYS A 25 -10.89 5.24 9.59
CA LYS A 25 -11.07 3.86 9.12
C LYS A 25 -10.89 3.78 7.60
N GLY A 26 -11.52 4.67 6.85
CA GLY A 26 -11.33 4.77 5.40
C GLY A 26 -9.89 5.09 5.03
N TYR A 27 -9.20 5.93 5.81
CA TYR A 27 -7.79 6.20 5.62
C TYR A 27 -6.92 4.95 5.79
N ASP A 28 -7.08 4.20 6.89
CA ASP A 28 -6.32 2.97 7.12
C ASP A 28 -6.62 1.91 6.04
N TYR A 29 -7.86 1.83 5.59
CA TYR A 29 -8.27 0.95 4.49
C TYR A 29 -7.59 1.33 3.16
N ILE A 30 -7.62 2.62 2.79
CA ILE A 30 -6.95 3.09 1.57
C ILE A 30 -5.44 2.88 1.66
N MET A 31 -4.84 3.02 2.85
CA MET A 31 -3.43 2.69 3.03
C MET A 31 -3.15 1.25 2.63
N ILE A 32 -3.96 0.27 3.03
CA ILE A 32 -3.82 -1.13 2.58
C ILE A 32 -3.94 -1.24 1.05
N LEU A 33 -4.93 -0.58 0.44
CA LEU A 33 -5.10 -0.58 -1.02
C LEU A 33 -3.89 -0.01 -1.76
N ILE A 34 -3.24 1.03 -1.21
CA ILE A 34 -2.00 1.61 -1.74
C ILE A 34 -0.87 0.57 -1.78
N TYR A 35 -0.75 -0.30 -0.77
CA TYR A 35 0.23 -1.40 -0.81
C TYR A 35 -0.11 -2.44 -1.91
N LEU A 36 -1.38 -2.61 -2.26
CA LEU A 36 -1.83 -3.57 -3.29
C LEU A 36 -1.80 -3.03 -4.72
N GLU A 37 -1.95 -1.72 -4.91
CA GLU A 37 -2.30 -1.11 -6.19
C GLU A 37 -1.37 -1.48 -7.35
N GLU A 38 -0.06 -1.50 -7.10
CA GLU A 38 0.96 -1.73 -8.13
C GLU A 38 1.51 -3.17 -8.12
N LEU A 39 0.97 -4.03 -7.23
CA LEU A 39 1.43 -5.40 -7.06
C LEU A 39 1.22 -6.24 -8.33
N LYS A 40 0.09 -6.05 -9.01
CA LYS A 40 -0.22 -6.71 -10.31
C LYS A 40 0.78 -6.34 -11.41
N LYS A 41 1.45 -5.20 -11.29
CA LYS A 41 2.48 -4.74 -12.24
C LYS A 41 3.89 -5.19 -11.83
N GLY A 42 4.02 -5.96 -10.75
CA GLY A 42 5.29 -6.43 -10.22
C GLY A 42 6.05 -5.39 -9.41
N TYR A 43 5.34 -4.41 -8.81
CA TYR A 43 5.94 -3.42 -7.92
C TYR A 43 5.37 -3.53 -6.52
N LYS A 44 6.20 -3.21 -5.52
CA LYS A 44 5.82 -3.14 -4.12
C LYS A 44 5.94 -1.71 -3.63
N ALA A 45 5.05 -1.29 -2.73
CA ALA A 45 5.24 -0.07 -1.97
C ALA A 45 6.46 -0.24 -1.05
N LYS A 46 7.57 0.41 -1.41
CA LYS A 46 8.84 0.37 -0.67
C LYS A 46 8.83 1.33 0.51
N ARG A 47 8.28 2.53 0.29
CA ARG A 47 8.21 3.58 1.31
C ARG A 47 6.95 4.41 1.15
N VAL A 48 6.14 4.44 2.19
CA VAL A 48 5.13 5.48 2.37
C VAL A 48 5.83 6.66 3.02
N ASN A 49 5.93 7.79 2.31
CA ASN A 49 6.46 9.03 2.89
C ASN A 49 5.42 9.67 3.81
N LYS A 50 5.87 10.63 4.63
CA LYS A 50 5.02 11.32 5.58
C LYS A 50 3.76 11.89 4.90
N THR A 51 2.59 11.49 5.39
CA THR A 51 1.32 12.09 5.04
C THR A 51 1.31 13.54 5.49
N THR A 52 0.96 14.43 4.56
CA THR A 52 0.82 15.87 4.82
C THR A 52 -0.64 16.27 4.67
N LYS A 53 -0.99 17.50 5.04
CA LYS A 53 -2.32 18.07 4.76
C LYS A 53 -2.68 18.09 3.27
N LYS A 54 -1.70 17.99 2.37
CA LYS A 54 -1.91 18.08 0.92
C LYS A 54 -1.99 16.73 0.22
N ARG A 55 -1.23 15.74 0.70
CA ARG A 55 -1.05 14.44 0.03
C ARG A 55 -0.26 13.45 0.87
N THR A 56 -0.36 12.18 0.47
CA THR A 56 0.55 11.09 0.76
C THR A 56 1.38 10.78 -0.49
N THR A 57 2.69 10.63 -0.33
CA THR A 57 3.59 10.24 -1.43
C THR A 57 4.15 8.86 -1.15
N VAL A 58 4.07 7.96 -2.11
CA VAL A 58 4.54 6.58 -1.97
C VAL A 58 5.57 6.30 -3.04
N THR A 59 6.67 5.69 -2.62
CA THR A 59 7.71 5.18 -3.51
C THR A 59 7.48 3.68 -3.71
N TYR A 60 7.37 3.28 -4.98
CA TYR A 60 7.23 1.91 -5.41
C TYR A 60 8.54 1.42 -6.03
N SER A 61 8.92 0.19 -5.72
CA SER A 61 10.09 -0.46 -6.34
C SER A 61 9.68 -1.77 -7.00
N ARG A 62 10.36 -2.13 -8.08
CA ARG A 62 10.15 -3.41 -8.75
C ARG A 62 10.48 -4.56 -7.79
N ILE A 63 9.67 -5.60 -7.82
CA ILE A 63 9.92 -6.85 -7.10
C ILE A 63 10.97 -7.63 -7.90
N GLY A 64 12.10 -7.93 -7.27
CA GLY A 64 13.23 -8.58 -7.92
C GLY A 64 13.20 -10.10 -7.84
N SER A 65 12.47 -10.68 -6.89
CA SER A 65 12.45 -12.13 -6.67
C SER A 65 11.12 -12.63 -6.11
N LYS A 66 10.91 -13.95 -6.20
CA LYS A 66 9.75 -14.62 -5.60
C LYS A 66 9.76 -14.51 -4.07
N GLU A 67 10.93 -14.63 -3.44
CA GLU A 67 11.09 -14.47 -1.99
C GLU A 67 10.68 -13.06 -1.53
N GLU A 68 11.04 -12.04 -2.31
CA GLU A 68 10.64 -10.67 -2.03
C GLU A 68 9.13 -10.47 -2.15
N LEU A 69 8.49 -11.12 -3.13
CA LEU A 69 7.03 -11.15 -3.24
C LEU A 69 6.38 -11.83 -2.03
N GLU A 70 6.87 -13.01 -1.63
CA GLU A 70 6.35 -13.76 -0.49
C GLU A 70 6.47 -12.96 0.82
N GLY A 71 7.61 -12.32 1.05
CA GLY A 71 7.81 -11.43 2.19
C GLY A 71 6.87 -10.22 2.17
N TYR A 72 6.61 -9.66 0.98
CA TYR A 72 5.68 -8.56 0.83
C TYR A 72 4.21 -8.98 1.05
N MET A 73 3.84 -10.20 0.64
CA MET A 73 2.52 -10.76 0.91
C MET A 73 2.29 -10.96 2.41
N LYS A 74 3.31 -11.39 3.16
CA LYS A 74 3.23 -11.47 4.63
C LYS A 74 3.01 -10.10 5.27
N LEU A 75 3.77 -9.08 4.84
CA LEU A 75 3.57 -7.70 5.28
C LEU A 75 2.12 -7.22 5.04
N LEU A 76 1.54 -7.55 3.89
CA LEU A 76 0.16 -7.21 3.56
C LEU A 76 -0.85 -7.92 4.47
N GLN A 77 -0.61 -9.20 4.79
CA GLN A 77 -1.43 -9.95 5.73
C GLN A 77 -1.37 -9.34 7.13
N ASP A 78 -0.17 -9.00 7.61
CA ASP A 78 0.01 -8.36 8.92
C ASP A 78 -0.77 -7.04 9.00
N LYS A 79 -0.70 -6.21 7.95
CA LYS A 79 -1.45 -4.94 7.88
C LYS A 79 -2.96 -5.11 7.92
N ILE A 80 -3.47 -6.17 7.29
CA ILE A 80 -4.89 -6.49 7.30
C ILE A 80 -5.32 -6.99 8.67
N GLN A 81 -4.50 -7.81 9.32
CA GLN A 81 -4.75 -8.22 10.70
C GLN A 81 -4.76 -7.00 11.64
N GLU A 82 -3.78 -6.11 11.55
CA GLU A 82 -3.74 -4.86 12.34
C GLU A 82 -5.00 -4.01 12.12
N PHE A 83 -5.48 -3.92 10.87
CA PHE A 83 -6.72 -3.21 10.55
C PHE A 83 -7.94 -3.89 11.16
N ASN A 84 -8.05 -5.22 11.02
CA ASN A 84 -9.16 -6.01 11.53
C ASN A 84 -9.26 -5.91 13.04
N GLU A 85 -8.13 -6.01 13.74
CA GLU A 85 -8.03 -5.84 15.20
C GLU A 85 -8.40 -4.42 15.63
N LYS A 86 -7.95 -3.40 14.90
CA LYS A 86 -8.21 -1.99 15.22
C LYS A 86 -9.67 -1.58 15.01
N TRP A 87 -10.30 -2.09 13.95
CA TRP A 87 -11.61 -1.64 13.48
C TRP A 87 -12.74 -2.66 13.62
N ASP A 88 -12.46 -3.79 14.29
CA ASP A 88 -13.37 -4.93 14.46
C ASP A 88 -13.99 -5.37 13.12
N CYS A 89 -13.13 -5.84 12.23
CA CYS A 89 -13.47 -6.20 10.85
C CYS A 89 -12.90 -7.58 10.47
N ASP A 90 -13.39 -8.13 9.36
CA ASP A 90 -12.88 -9.36 8.76
C ASP A 90 -12.53 -9.12 7.28
N LEU A 91 -11.56 -8.23 7.04
CA LEU A 91 -10.98 -8.06 5.71
C LEU A 91 -10.06 -9.25 5.39
N GLN A 92 -10.11 -9.69 4.14
CA GLN A 92 -9.30 -10.79 3.63
C GLN A 92 -8.67 -10.42 2.29
N LEU A 93 -7.48 -10.95 2.01
CA LEU A 93 -6.86 -10.85 0.68
C LEU A 93 -7.47 -11.92 -0.22
N GLU A 94 -8.29 -11.51 -1.18
CA GLU A 94 -8.64 -12.39 -2.27
C GLU A 94 -7.41 -12.62 -3.15
N LYS A 95 -6.98 -13.88 -3.22
CA LYS A 95 -6.03 -14.32 -4.25
C LYS A 95 -6.84 -14.47 -5.53
N GLY A 96 -6.72 -13.49 -6.42
CA GLY A 96 -7.30 -13.62 -7.76
C GLY A 96 -6.73 -14.88 -8.44
N GLU A 97 -7.63 -15.79 -8.82
CA GLU A 97 -7.36 -16.98 -9.63
C GLU A 97 -6.80 -16.64 -11.02
#